data_AF-A0A428RI53-F1
#
_entry.id   AF-A0A428RI53-F1
#
_cell.length_a   1.000
_cell.length_b   1.000
_cell.length_c   1.000
_cell.angle_alpha   90.00
_cell.angle_beta   90.00
_cell.angle_gamma   90.00
#
_symmetry.space_group_name_H-M   'P 1'
#
loop_
_entity.id
_entity.type
_entity.pdbx_description
1 polymer ?
#
loop_
_entity_poly.entity_id
_entity_poly.type
_entity_poly.pdbx_seq_one_letter_code
_entity_poly.pdbx_strand_id
1 'polypeptide(L)'
;MPFTNVSLENLTNKDMEYIYHHLFLPAELPDGDNDCPHNERLLMGFVHHSLESFLLKTDSEAGAAIKACSAMIKRLQKSKNAHGFLSAGGVQSALQQLSLEVPSALLHLPAQNSGVFIYKATASVTVETFELSPCNNAVVATRGRLVRHFPANATEIPYRDLEDEDFQVALAKTLAKMSHQT
;
A
#
# COMPACT_ATOMS: atom_id res chain seq x y z
N MET A 1 -11.83 13.36 -8.03
CA MET A 1 -11.42 14.27 -6.94
C MET A 1 -10.14 13.74 -6.31
N PRO A 2 -9.19 14.62 -5.91
CA PRO A 2 -7.96 14.19 -5.26
C PRO A 2 -8.24 13.52 -3.90
N PHE A 3 -7.33 12.65 -3.49
CA PHE A 3 -7.34 11.99 -2.19
C PHE A 3 -7.02 13.04 -1.11
N THR A 4 -8.00 13.42 -0.29
CA THR A 4 -7.81 14.31 0.86
C THR A 4 -7.53 13.49 2.12
N ASN A 5 -6.46 13.82 2.84
CA ASN A 5 -6.13 13.18 4.11
C ASN A 5 -7.24 13.40 5.14
N VAL A 6 -7.57 12.36 5.91
CA VAL A 6 -8.45 12.52 7.08
C VAL A 6 -7.71 13.37 8.11
N SER A 7 -8.36 14.42 8.63
CA SER A 7 -7.79 15.20 9.72
C SER A 7 -7.81 14.38 11.00
N LEU A 8 -6.63 13.99 11.47
CA LEU A 8 -6.46 13.27 12.73
C LEU A 8 -6.80 14.14 13.96
N GLU A 9 -6.92 15.46 13.77
CA GLU A 9 -7.29 16.41 14.83
C GLU A 9 -8.80 16.38 15.14
N ASN A 10 -9.62 15.76 14.27
CA ASN A 10 -11.08 15.69 14.41
C ASN A 10 -11.60 14.26 14.23
N LEU A 11 -10.95 13.28 14.87
CA LEU A 11 -11.43 11.89 14.86
C LEU A 11 -12.76 11.77 15.60
N THR A 12 -13.74 11.14 14.97
CA THR A 12 -15.00 10.81 15.65
C THR A 12 -14.80 9.62 16.60
N ASN A 13 -15.73 9.41 17.52
CA ASN A 13 -15.71 8.20 18.37
C ASN A 13 -15.68 6.91 17.54
N LYS A 14 -16.36 6.89 16.38
CA LYS A 14 -16.37 5.73 15.47
C LYS A 14 -15.00 5.52 14.81
N ASP A 15 -14.32 6.60 14.43
CA ASP A 15 -12.98 6.52 13.85
C ASP A 15 -11.98 5.96 14.89
N MET A 16 -12.07 6.42 16.14
CA MET A 16 -11.23 5.93 17.24
C MET A 16 -11.51 4.47 17.57
N GLU A 17 -12.79 4.08 17.62
CA GLU A 17 -13.21 2.70 17.81
C GLU A 17 -12.68 1.79 16.70
N TYR A 18 -12.72 2.25 15.44
CA TYR A 18 -12.14 1.52 14.32
C TYR A 18 -10.63 1.34 14.49
N ILE A 19 -9.88 2.42 14.78
CA ILE A 19 -8.43 2.32 15.00
C ILE A 19 -8.10 1.37 16.16
N TYR A 20 -8.86 1.45 17.25
CA TYR A 20 -8.68 0.56 18.40
C TYR A 20 -8.80 -0.91 18.02
N HIS A 21 -9.89 -1.27 17.32
CA HIS A 21 -10.15 -2.66 16.92
C HIS A 21 -9.17 -3.17 15.85
N HIS A 22 -8.66 -2.31 14.97
CA HIS A 22 -7.83 -2.74 13.82
C HIS A 22 -6.32 -2.58 14.04
N LEU A 23 -5.88 -1.88 15.09
CA LEU A 23 -4.46 -1.72 15.41
C LEU A 23 -4.05 -2.44 16.70
N PHE A 24 -4.89 -2.40 17.74
CA PHE A 24 -4.57 -2.99 19.04
C PHE A 24 -5.14 -4.40 19.23
N LEU A 25 -6.10 -4.80 18.38
CA LEU A 25 -6.70 -6.13 18.32
C LEU A 25 -7.16 -6.62 19.72
N PRO A 26 -8.14 -5.93 20.35
CA PRO A 26 -8.67 -6.33 21.66
C PRO A 26 -9.38 -7.70 21.60
N ALA A 27 -9.70 -8.26 22.78
CA ALA A 27 -10.29 -9.58 22.90
C ALA A 27 -11.63 -9.75 22.17
N GLU A 28 -12.43 -8.69 22.08
CA GLU A 28 -13.68 -8.66 21.32
C GLU A 28 -13.49 -7.80 20.07
N LEU A 29 -13.48 -8.43 18.89
CA LEU A 29 -13.39 -7.76 17.60
C LEU A 29 -14.79 -7.59 17.00
N PRO A 30 -15.02 -6.52 16.22
CA PRO A 30 -16.30 -6.30 15.56
C PRO A 30 -16.62 -7.44 14.58
N ASP A 31 -17.88 -7.85 14.53
CA ASP A 31 -18.38 -8.84 13.58
C ASP A 31 -18.51 -8.23 12.18
N GLY A 32 -18.04 -8.96 11.16
CA GLY A 32 -18.24 -8.63 9.75
C GLY A 32 -17.08 -7.91 9.06
N ASP A 33 -17.24 -7.70 7.76
CA ASP A 33 -16.28 -6.97 6.94
C ASP A 33 -16.62 -5.48 6.95
N ASN A 34 -15.75 -4.68 7.59
CA ASN A 34 -15.83 -3.23 7.64
C ASN A 34 -14.88 -2.58 6.62
N ASP A 35 -14.46 -3.32 5.59
CA ASP A 35 -13.65 -2.80 4.51
C ASP A 35 -14.40 -1.70 3.77
N CYS A 36 -13.90 -0.48 3.92
CA CYS A 36 -14.34 0.64 3.11
C CYS A 36 -13.20 1.62 2.88
N PRO A 37 -13.25 2.40 1.79
CA PRO A 37 -12.18 3.33 1.45
C PRO A 37 -11.90 4.41 2.52
N HIS A 38 -12.91 4.77 3.32
CA HIS A 38 -12.74 5.73 4.44
C HIS A 38 -11.88 5.11 5.54
N ASN A 39 -12.22 3.89 5.95
CA ASN A 39 -11.54 3.14 7.00
C ASN A 39 -10.09 2.80 6.63
N GLU A 40 -9.84 2.37 5.39
CA GLU A 40 -8.48 2.14 4.88
C GLU A 40 -7.66 3.45 4.95
N ARG A 41 -8.24 4.56 4.47
CA ARG A 41 -7.60 5.87 4.50
C ARG A 41 -7.31 6.35 5.91
N LEU A 42 -8.25 6.15 6.84
CA LEU A 42 -8.11 6.50 8.24
C LEU A 42 -6.93 5.75 8.87
N LEU A 43 -6.88 4.42 8.70
CA LEU A 43 -5.82 3.59 9.26
C LEU A 43 -4.45 3.96 8.68
N MET A 44 -4.35 4.08 7.36
CA MET A 44 -3.12 4.52 6.69
C MET A 44 -2.68 5.91 7.16
N GLY A 45 -3.62 6.85 7.30
CA GLY A 45 -3.37 8.20 7.79
C GLY A 45 -2.82 8.21 9.21
N PHE A 46 -3.46 7.45 10.11
CA PHE A 46 -3.03 7.30 11.49
C PHE A 46 -1.63 6.70 11.60
N VAL A 47 -1.35 5.62 10.88
CA VAL A 47 -0.03 4.97 10.87
C VAL A 47 1.03 5.93 10.31
N HIS A 48 0.75 6.61 9.20
CA HIS A 48 1.67 7.59 8.61
C HIS A 48 2.05 8.70 9.59
N HIS A 49 1.05 9.30 10.24
CA HIS A 49 1.26 10.36 11.23
C HIS A 49 2.02 9.87 12.46
N SER A 50 1.72 8.64 12.91
CA SER A 50 2.43 8.00 14.02
C SER A 50 3.91 7.79 13.70
N LEU A 51 4.23 7.35 12.47
CA LEU A 51 5.62 7.21 12.00
C LEU A 51 6.34 8.55 11.92
N GLU A 52 5.69 9.60 11.39
CA GLU A 52 6.27 10.95 11.35
C GLU A 52 6.55 11.49 12.76
N SER A 53 5.63 11.27 13.69
CA SER A 53 5.77 11.68 15.09
C SER A 53 6.85 10.90 15.83
N PHE A 54 7.00 9.61 15.52
CA PHE A 54 8.01 8.74 16.13
C PHE A 54 9.42 9.02 15.59
N LEU A 55 9.54 9.41 14.32
CA LEU A 55 10.81 9.78 13.70
C LEU A 55 11.50 10.95 14.43
N LEU A 56 10.71 11.90 14.97
CA LEU A 56 11.23 13.03 15.76
C LEU A 56 11.88 12.62 17.09
N LYS A 57 11.68 11.37 17.54
CA LYS A 57 12.10 10.85 18.84
C LYS A 57 13.14 9.73 18.74
N THR A 58 13.57 9.39 17.52
CA THR A 58 14.41 8.21 17.24
C THR A 58 15.84 8.62 16.85
N ASP A 59 16.81 7.74 17.07
CA ASP A 59 18.19 7.88 16.63
C ASP A 59 18.39 7.59 15.13
N SER A 60 19.62 7.74 14.63
CA SER A 60 19.84 7.83 13.18
C SER A 60 19.63 6.51 12.42
N GLU A 61 19.83 5.35 13.06
CA GLU A 61 19.74 4.05 12.39
C GLU A 61 18.28 3.61 12.22
N ALA A 62 17.50 3.59 13.32
CA ALA A 62 16.07 3.31 13.23
C ALA A 62 15.32 4.41 12.45
N GLY A 63 15.81 5.65 12.48
CA GLY A 63 15.24 6.76 11.73
C GLY A 63 15.23 6.55 10.21
N ALA A 64 16.23 5.88 9.64
CA ALA A 64 16.29 5.61 8.20
C ALA A 64 15.16 4.68 7.73
N ALA A 65 14.94 3.58 8.45
CA ALA A 65 13.87 2.63 8.15
C ALA A 65 12.48 3.27 8.31
N ILE A 66 12.26 4.03 9.39
CA ILE A 66 11.00 4.75 9.63
C ILE A 66 10.73 5.76 8.51
N LYS A 67 11.75 6.51 8.08
CA LYS A 67 11.64 7.48 6.98
C LYS A 67 11.27 6.79 5.65
N ALA A 68 11.88 5.64 5.35
CA ALA A 68 11.54 4.85 4.17
C ALA A 68 10.09 4.34 4.22
N CYS A 69 9.66 3.77 5.35
CA CYS A 69 8.28 3.32 5.56
C CYS A 69 7.25 4.45 5.45
N SER A 70 7.53 5.62 6.06
CA SER A 70 6.68 6.81 5.94
C SER A 70 6.53 7.25 4.48
N ALA A 71 7.64 7.32 3.72
CA ALA A 71 7.60 7.67 2.31
C ALA A 71 6.81 6.66 1.46
N MET A 72 6.95 5.36 1.74
CA MET A 72 6.18 4.30 1.07
C MET A 72 4.67 4.43 1.34
N ILE A 73 4.26 4.63 2.59
CA ILE A 73 2.84 4.81 2.94
C ILE A 73 2.28 6.06 2.29
N LYS A 74 3.03 7.17 2.29
CA LYS A 74 2.65 8.42 1.63
C LYS A 74 2.43 8.24 0.12
N ARG A 75 3.32 7.48 -0.55
CA ARG A 75 3.17 7.13 -1.97
C ARG A 75 1.94 6.26 -2.20
N LEU A 76 1.73 5.24 -1.35
CA LEU A 76 0.55 4.39 -1.43
C LEU A 76 -0.75 5.20 -1.29
N GLN A 77 -0.83 6.14 -0.34
CA GLN A 77 -1.98 7.04 -0.20
C GLN A 77 -2.22 7.87 -1.46
N LYS A 78 -1.17 8.50 -1.98
CA LYS A 78 -1.25 9.34 -3.19
C LYS A 78 -1.57 8.55 -4.46
N SER A 79 -1.25 7.25 -4.48
CA SER A 79 -1.54 6.38 -5.62
C SER A 79 -3.03 6.06 -5.77
N LYS A 80 -3.80 6.14 -4.68
CA LYS A 80 -5.21 5.75 -4.61
C LYS A 80 -6.17 6.89 -5.02
N ASN A 81 -7.37 6.52 -5.46
CA ASN A 81 -8.50 7.40 -5.78
C ASN A 81 -9.54 7.38 -4.64
N ALA A 82 -10.57 8.23 -4.70
CA ALA A 82 -11.56 8.36 -3.61
C ALA A 82 -12.24 7.03 -3.18
N HIS A 83 -12.26 6.02 -4.06
CA HIS A 83 -12.85 4.70 -3.84
C HIS A 83 -11.84 3.65 -3.34
N GLY A 84 -10.60 4.04 -2.99
CA GLY A 84 -9.58 3.12 -2.46
C GLY A 84 -8.80 2.36 -3.54
N PHE A 85 -9.20 2.45 -4.80
CA PHE A 85 -8.49 1.83 -5.93
C PHE A 85 -7.33 2.69 -6.42
N LEU A 86 -6.41 2.11 -7.18
CA LEU A 86 -5.32 2.88 -7.79
C LEU A 86 -5.85 3.85 -8.85
N SER A 87 -5.21 5.01 -8.96
CA SER A 87 -5.39 5.94 -10.08
C SER A 87 -4.17 5.87 -10.99
N ALA A 88 -4.36 5.90 -12.31
CA ALA A 88 -3.25 5.87 -13.25
C ALA A 88 -2.25 7.03 -13.00
N GLY A 89 -2.77 8.25 -12.79
CA GLY A 89 -1.91 9.40 -12.47
C GLY A 89 -1.17 9.25 -11.13
N GLY A 90 -1.80 8.66 -10.11
CA GLY A 90 -1.16 8.40 -8.83
C GLY A 90 -0.06 7.33 -8.92
N VAL A 91 -0.28 6.27 -9.70
CA VAL A 91 0.74 5.24 -9.97
C VAL A 91 1.90 5.82 -10.76
N GLN A 92 1.63 6.58 -11.83
CA GLN A 92 2.67 7.24 -12.60
C GLN A 92 3.50 8.21 -11.74
N SER A 93 2.85 8.99 -10.88
CA SER A 93 3.55 9.87 -9.93
C SER A 93 4.42 9.08 -8.95
N ALA A 94 3.98 7.91 -8.49
CA ALA A 94 4.77 7.04 -7.62
C ALA A 94 6.03 6.50 -8.34
N LEU A 95 5.91 6.11 -9.61
CA LEU A 95 7.05 5.66 -10.44
C LEU A 95 8.06 6.80 -10.67
N GLN A 96 7.59 7.99 -11.01
CA GLN A 96 8.44 9.16 -11.26
C GLN A 96 9.17 9.66 -10.01
N GLN A 97 8.61 9.41 -8.83
CA GLN A 97 9.23 9.80 -7.56
C GLN A 97 10.30 8.82 -7.07
N LEU A 98 10.50 7.67 -7.72
CA LEU A 98 11.54 6.70 -7.34
C LEU A 98 12.94 7.29 -7.51
N SER A 99 13.69 7.38 -6.41
CA SER A 99 15.07 7.88 -6.39
C SER A 99 15.94 6.98 -5.53
N LEU A 100 17.27 7.12 -5.58
CA LEU A 100 18.15 6.31 -4.74
C LEU A 100 18.00 6.62 -3.25
N GLU A 101 17.58 7.84 -2.89
CA GLU A 101 17.29 8.23 -1.51
C GLU A 101 15.96 7.67 -1.00
N VAL A 102 14.99 7.45 -1.89
CA VAL A 102 13.68 6.87 -1.58
C VAL A 102 13.31 5.85 -2.65
N PRO A 103 13.94 4.67 -2.63
CA PRO A 103 13.95 3.74 -3.76
C PRO A 103 12.66 2.95 -3.92
N SER A 104 11.77 2.96 -2.93
CA SER A 104 10.70 1.97 -2.86
C SER A 104 9.29 2.58 -2.94
N ALA A 105 8.39 1.92 -3.66
CA ALA A 105 6.97 2.20 -3.68
C ALA A 105 6.19 0.90 -3.42
N LEU A 106 5.06 1.03 -2.72
CA LEU A 106 4.12 -0.05 -2.50
C LEU A 106 2.78 0.35 -3.12
N LEU A 107 2.18 -0.55 -3.88
CA LEU A 107 0.85 -0.40 -4.46
C LEU A 107 -0.03 -1.57 -4.00
N HIS A 108 -1.31 -1.29 -3.81
CA HIS A 108 -2.31 -2.27 -3.39
C HIS A 108 -3.31 -2.50 -4.54
N LEU A 109 -3.45 -3.76 -4.99
CA LEU A 109 -4.40 -4.22 -6.00
C LEU A 109 -5.47 -5.11 -5.32
N PRO A 110 -6.50 -4.53 -4.68
CA PRO A 110 -7.44 -5.27 -3.86
C PRO A 110 -8.22 -6.33 -4.65
N ALA A 111 -8.66 -6.01 -5.88
CA ALA A 111 -9.37 -6.98 -6.72
C ALA A 111 -8.53 -8.22 -7.13
N GLN A 112 -7.20 -8.11 -7.02
CA GLN A 112 -6.26 -9.19 -7.33
C GLN A 112 -5.71 -9.88 -6.07
N ASN A 113 -6.16 -9.47 -4.88
CA ASN A 113 -5.57 -9.88 -3.59
C ASN A 113 -4.04 -9.73 -3.58
N SER A 114 -3.50 -8.66 -4.18
CA SER A 114 -2.05 -8.53 -4.42
C SER A 114 -1.50 -7.18 -3.95
N GLY A 115 -0.32 -7.22 -3.35
CA GLY A 115 0.59 -6.09 -3.25
C GLY A 115 1.57 -6.10 -4.42
N VAL A 116 1.95 -4.91 -4.89
CA VAL A 116 3.05 -4.71 -5.84
C VAL A 116 4.11 -3.87 -5.13
N PHE A 117 5.29 -4.45 -4.94
CA PHE A 117 6.45 -3.79 -4.39
C PHE A 117 7.41 -3.41 -5.52
N ILE A 118 7.73 -2.14 -5.60
CA ILE A 118 8.60 -1.60 -6.64
C ILE A 118 9.80 -0.99 -5.92
N TYR A 119 11.01 -1.41 -6.27
CA TYR A 119 12.22 -0.83 -5.69
C TYR A 119 13.28 -0.55 -6.76
N LYS A 120 13.89 0.63 -6.64
CA LYS A 120 14.90 1.15 -7.56
C LYS A 120 16.31 0.80 -7.11
N ALA A 121 17.08 0.24 -8.03
CA ALA A 121 18.52 0.10 -7.97
C ALA A 121 19.21 1.13 -8.88
N THR A 122 20.54 1.09 -8.97
CA THR A 122 21.32 2.09 -9.74
C THR A 122 20.98 2.08 -11.25
N ALA A 123 20.75 0.91 -11.84
CA ALA A 123 20.55 0.76 -13.29
C ALA A 123 19.18 0.16 -13.67
N SER A 124 18.39 -0.24 -12.68
CA SER A 124 17.15 -0.98 -12.88
C SER A 124 16.13 -0.67 -11.81
N VAL A 125 14.90 -1.06 -12.07
CA VAL A 125 13.82 -1.12 -11.08
C VAL A 125 13.30 -2.54 -11.05
N THR A 126 13.17 -3.11 -9.87
CA THR A 126 12.55 -4.42 -9.70
C THR A 126 11.11 -4.24 -9.26
N VAL A 127 10.23 -5.01 -9.88
CA VAL A 127 8.80 -5.11 -9.55
C VAL A 127 8.53 -6.52 -9.05
N GLU A 128 8.08 -6.62 -7.81
CA GLU A 128 7.68 -7.86 -7.16
C GLU A 128 6.19 -7.84 -6.86
N THR A 129 5.55 -8.99 -7.05
CA THR A 129 4.16 -9.20 -6.64
C THR A 129 4.11 -10.18 -5.48
N PHE A 130 3.25 -9.90 -4.51
CA PHE A 130 2.99 -10.82 -3.42
C PHE A 130 1.49 -10.82 -3.11
N GLU A 131 0.95 -12.01 -2.88
CA GLU A 131 -0.46 -12.15 -2.53
C GLU A 131 -0.66 -11.75 -1.06
N LEU A 132 -1.79 -11.09 -0.78
CA LEU A 132 -2.19 -10.68 0.56
C LEU A 132 -2.78 -11.87 1.33
N SER A 133 -3.51 -11.63 2.42
CA SER A 133 -4.11 -12.68 3.25
C SER A 133 -4.97 -13.67 2.43
N PRO A 134 -5.00 -14.96 2.81
CA PRO A 134 -5.95 -15.90 2.20
C PRO A 134 -7.38 -15.47 2.49
N CYS A 135 -8.33 -15.80 1.60
CA CYS A 135 -9.73 -15.51 1.87
C CYS A 135 -10.22 -16.30 3.09
N ASN A 136 -11.06 -15.68 3.92
CA ASN A 136 -11.57 -16.29 5.16
C ASN A 136 -12.19 -17.67 4.92
N ASN A 137 -12.91 -17.83 3.82
CA ASN A 137 -13.50 -19.12 3.46
C ASN A 137 -12.45 -20.20 3.23
N ALA A 138 -11.35 -19.92 2.51
CA ALA A 138 -10.28 -20.88 2.31
C ALA A 138 -9.62 -21.26 3.64
N VAL A 139 -9.46 -20.31 4.56
CA VAL A 139 -8.92 -20.58 5.91
C VAL A 139 -9.84 -21.49 6.71
N VAL A 140 -11.14 -21.16 6.79
CA VAL A 140 -12.11 -21.87 7.64
C VAL A 140 -12.50 -23.23 7.05
N ALA A 141 -12.62 -23.34 5.72
CA ALA A 141 -13.05 -24.58 5.06
C ALA A 141 -11.92 -25.62 4.92
N THR A 142 -10.65 -25.19 4.96
CA THR A 142 -9.52 -26.11 4.76
C THR A 142 -9.37 -27.05 5.95
N ARG A 143 -9.51 -28.36 5.69
CA ARG A 143 -9.11 -29.40 6.64
C ARG A 143 -7.64 -29.72 6.44
N GLY A 144 -6.81 -29.39 7.41
CA GLY A 144 -5.36 -29.59 7.34
C GLY A 144 -4.61 -28.32 6.91
N ARG A 145 -3.64 -28.45 6.00
CA ARG A 145 -2.79 -27.33 5.57
C ARG A 145 -3.36 -26.64 4.33
N LEU A 146 -3.58 -25.33 4.43
CA LEU A 146 -3.89 -24.49 3.27
C LEU A 146 -2.64 -24.37 2.40
N VAL A 147 -2.68 -24.92 1.19
CA VAL A 147 -1.61 -24.80 0.19
C VAL A 147 -1.90 -23.61 -0.70
N ARG A 148 -0.93 -22.69 -0.80
CA ARG A 148 -1.02 -21.49 -1.63
C ARG A 148 0.10 -21.51 -2.66
N HIS A 149 -0.21 -21.10 -3.88
CA HIS A 149 0.76 -20.95 -4.97
C HIS A 149 0.86 -19.48 -5.32
N PHE A 150 2.04 -18.92 -5.12
CA PHE A 150 2.29 -17.52 -5.40
C PHE A 150 3.11 -17.40 -6.69
N PRO A 151 2.84 -16.41 -7.54
CA PRO A 151 3.83 -15.98 -8.51
C PRO A 151 5.04 -15.44 -7.73
N ALA A 152 6.08 -16.27 -7.61
CA ALA A 152 7.36 -15.89 -6.99
C ALA A 152 8.26 -15.24 -8.04
N ASN A 153 7.75 -14.27 -8.78
CA ASN A 153 8.50 -13.58 -9.82
C ASN A 153 8.81 -12.14 -9.43
N ALA A 154 10.10 -11.83 -9.41
CA ALA A 154 10.62 -10.48 -9.46
C ALA A 154 10.94 -10.17 -10.92
N THR A 155 10.40 -9.06 -11.45
CA THR A 155 10.71 -8.59 -12.80
C THR A 155 11.64 -7.40 -12.70
N GLU A 156 12.86 -7.55 -13.19
CA GLU A 156 13.79 -6.44 -13.33
C GLU A 156 13.54 -5.70 -14.66
N ILE A 157 13.36 -4.39 -14.57
CA ILE A 157 13.14 -3.49 -15.69
C ILE A 157 14.34 -2.54 -15.76
N PRO A 158 15.08 -2.49 -16.89
CA PRO A 158 16.13 -1.51 -17.08
C PRO A 158 15.59 -0.09 -16.89
N TYR A 159 16.36 0.77 -16.22
CA TYR A 159 15.89 2.10 -15.87
C TYR A 159 15.51 2.94 -17.11
N ARG A 160 16.26 2.77 -18.22
CA ARG A 160 15.94 3.39 -19.52
C ARG A 160 14.55 3.06 -20.05
N ASP A 161 14.04 1.86 -19.76
CA ASP A 161 12.72 1.40 -20.23
C ASP A 161 11.63 1.94 -19.31
N LEU A 162 11.95 2.12 -18.02
CA LEU A 162 11.05 2.79 -17.07
C LEU A 162 10.97 4.30 -17.30
N GLU A 163 12.02 4.95 -17.84
CA GLU A 163 12.00 6.37 -18.19
C GLU A 163 11.14 6.70 -19.41
N ASP A 164 10.80 5.68 -20.21
CA ASP A 164 9.87 5.83 -21.32
C ASP A 164 8.46 6.19 -20.80
N GLU A 165 7.96 7.37 -21.22
CA GLU A 165 6.69 7.90 -20.74
C GLU A 165 5.51 7.01 -21.16
N ASP A 166 5.54 6.46 -22.38
CA ASP A 166 4.48 5.57 -22.88
C ASP A 166 4.44 4.27 -22.08
N PHE A 167 5.61 3.72 -21.72
CA PHE A 167 5.72 2.58 -20.83
C PHE A 167 5.12 2.88 -19.45
N GLN A 168 5.48 4.01 -18.83
CA GLN A 168 4.92 4.40 -17.53
C GLN A 168 3.40 4.53 -17.59
N VAL A 169 2.88 5.17 -18.65
CA VAL A 169 1.44 5.36 -18.85
C VAL A 169 0.73 4.02 -19.03
N ALA A 170 1.29 3.11 -19.83
CA ALA A 170 0.72 1.79 -20.07
C ALA A 170 0.71 0.95 -18.78
N LEU A 171 1.82 0.91 -18.05
CA LEU A 171 1.94 0.21 -16.77
C LEU A 171 0.98 0.77 -15.73
N ALA A 172 0.93 2.10 -15.58
CA ALA A 172 0.06 2.77 -14.63
C ALA A 172 -1.42 2.54 -14.91
N LYS A 173 -1.84 2.60 -16.18
CA LYS A 173 -3.22 2.27 -16.59
C LYS A 173 -3.56 0.80 -16.33
N THR A 174 -2.62 -0.10 -16.58
CA THR A 174 -2.79 -1.54 -16.35
C THR A 174 -2.99 -1.83 -14.87
N LEU A 175 -2.11 -1.32 -14.00
CA LEU A 175 -2.22 -1.49 -12.55
C LEU A 175 -3.49 -0.82 -11.99
N ALA A 176 -3.84 0.37 -12.48
CA ALA A 176 -5.09 1.03 -12.10
C ALA A 176 -6.31 0.18 -12.44
N LYS A 177 -6.35 -0.39 -13.65
CA LYS A 177 -7.44 -1.28 -14.08
C LYS A 177 -7.50 -2.55 -13.24
N MET A 178 -6.36 -3.21 -13.03
CA MET A 178 -6.26 -4.43 -12.22
C MET A 178 -6.68 -4.20 -10.77
N SER A 179 -6.55 -2.98 -10.24
CA SER A 179 -6.94 -2.70 -8.86
C SER A 179 -8.43 -2.86 -8.56
N HIS A 180 -9.29 -2.84 -9.60
CA HIS A 180 -10.75 -2.96 -9.45
C HIS A 180 -11.39 -4.00 -10.40
N GLN A 181 -10.67 -4.49 -11.40
CA GLN A 181 -11.14 -5.54 -12.30
C GLN A 181 -10.79 -6.90 -11.68
N THR A 182 -11.75 -7.83 -11.63
CA THR A 182 -11.56 -9.24 -11.30
C THR A 182 -11.31 -10.10 -12.52
#